data_AF-A0A2D0SI47-F1
#
_entry.id   AF-A0A2D0SI47-F1
#
_cell.length_a   1.000
_cell.length_b   1.000
_cell.length_c   1.000
_cell.angle_alpha   90.00
_cell.angle_beta   90.00
_cell.angle_gamma   90.00
#
_symmetry.space_group_name_H-M   'P 1'
#
loop_
_entity.id
_entity.type
_entity.pdbx_description
1 polymer ?
#
loop_
_entity_poly.entity_id
_entity_poly.type
_entity_poly.pdbx_seq_one_letter_code
_entity_poly.pdbx_strand_id
1 'polypeptide(L)'
;MEKKWGSNRSVDLKRMCPQQKARYLAYAEPSKEIQAWMAACHKRIHSRLAHEREKAWRKNPLQDLDSKLHQDTLIGQLKAAEARNRIRQMTLHCHNLKMQEINLMISSQASVQSAVRLELLLAKEKQRINADSLDQLQRRRVEEILEDEKGLTINRR
;
A
#
# COMPACT_ATOMS: atom_id res chain seq x y z
N MET A 1 26.44 -6.60 35.00
CA MET A 1 25.31 -6.90 35.91
C MET A 1 24.04 -6.96 35.07
N GLU A 2 23.77 -8.11 34.44
CA GLU A 2 22.56 -8.33 33.66
C GLU A 2 21.35 -8.47 34.60
N LYS A 3 20.43 -7.52 34.54
CA LYS A 3 19.16 -7.62 35.28
C LYS A 3 18.28 -8.66 34.57
N LYS A 4 18.25 -9.87 35.12
CA LYS A 4 17.25 -10.88 34.79
C LYS A 4 15.89 -10.35 35.22
N TRP A 5 15.01 -10.05 34.26
CA TRP A 5 13.61 -9.73 34.53
C TRP A 5 12.95 -10.97 35.13
N GLY A 6 12.73 -10.94 36.43
CA GLY A 6 12.10 -12.02 37.17
C GLY A 6 10.72 -12.32 36.59
N SER A 7 10.52 -13.57 36.18
CA SER A 7 9.23 -14.21 35.92
C SER A 7 8.44 -14.29 37.23
N ASN A 8 7.94 -13.15 37.72
CA ASN A 8 7.25 -13.08 39.00
C ASN A 8 6.00 -12.21 38.90
N ARG A 9 4.99 -12.73 38.19
CA ARG A 9 3.59 -12.36 38.40
C ARG A 9 2.72 -13.60 38.21
N SER A 10 2.70 -14.50 39.20
CA SER A 10 1.56 -15.40 39.33
C SER A 10 0.36 -14.54 39.76
N VAL A 11 -0.34 -13.98 38.78
CA VAL A 11 -1.60 -13.28 39.04
C VAL A 11 -2.55 -14.29 39.67
N ASP A 12 -3.03 -14.00 40.88
CA ASP A 12 -3.89 -14.92 41.63
C ASP A 12 -5.29 -14.94 41.02
N LEU A 13 -5.44 -15.73 39.95
CA LEU A 13 -6.66 -15.90 39.17
C LEU A 13 -7.84 -16.42 40.01
N LYS A 14 -7.59 -16.93 41.21
CA LYS A 14 -8.62 -17.41 42.14
C LYS A 14 -9.32 -16.26 42.87
N ARG A 15 -8.68 -15.10 42.99
CA ARG A 15 -9.22 -13.91 43.69
C ARG A 15 -9.95 -12.94 42.75
N MET A 16 -9.88 -13.14 41.44
CA MET A 16 -10.52 -12.27 40.45
C MET A 16 -11.99 -12.61 40.25
N CYS A 17 -12.82 -11.59 39.97
CA CYS A 17 -14.17 -11.86 39.49
C CYS A 17 -14.12 -12.51 38.08
N PRO A 18 -15.17 -13.25 37.67
CA PRO A 18 -15.19 -13.93 36.37
C PRO A 18 -14.89 -13.01 35.18
N GLN A 19 -15.39 -11.77 35.17
CA GLN A 19 -15.12 -10.83 34.07
C GLN A 19 -13.65 -10.40 34.01
N GLN A 20 -13.01 -10.15 35.17
CA GLN A 20 -11.58 -9.80 35.24
C GLN A 20 -10.70 -10.97 34.80
N LYS A 21 -11.05 -12.19 35.22
CA LYS A 21 -10.34 -13.41 34.82
C LYS A 21 -10.44 -13.66 33.32
N ALA A 22 -11.61 -13.48 32.72
CA ALA A 22 -11.80 -13.61 31.28
C ALA A 22 -10.95 -12.59 30.51
N ARG A 23 -10.96 -11.31 30.94
CA ARG A 23 -10.12 -10.25 30.33
C ARG A 23 -8.64 -10.59 30.43
N TYR A 24 -8.18 -11.08 31.58
CA TYR A 24 -6.78 -11.47 31.75
C TYR A 24 -6.40 -12.63 30.82
N LEU A 25 -7.20 -13.70 30.79
CA LEU A 25 -6.92 -14.89 29.97
C LEU A 25 -6.96 -14.62 28.46
N ALA A 26 -7.69 -13.59 28.01
CA ALA A 26 -7.72 -13.20 26.60
C ALA A 26 -6.36 -12.69 26.08
N TYR A 27 -5.53 -12.11 26.96
CA TYR A 27 -4.21 -11.58 26.61
C TYR A 27 -3.05 -12.38 27.21
N ALA A 28 -3.33 -13.31 28.13
CA ALA A 28 -2.33 -14.19 28.69
C ALA A 28 -1.90 -15.24 27.66
N GLU A 29 -0.61 -15.56 27.63
CA GLU A 29 -0.12 -16.65 26.79
C GLU A 29 -0.76 -17.99 27.22
N PRO A 30 -1.29 -18.78 26.27
CA PRO A 30 -1.85 -20.09 26.58
C PRO A 30 -0.80 -21.02 27.19
N SER A 31 -1.23 -21.95 28.06
CA SER A 31 -0.32 -22.94 28.64
C SER A 31 0.34 -23.81 27.56
N LYS A 32 1.50 -24.40 27.86
CA LYS A 32 2.23 -25.27 26.92
C LYS A 32 1.38 -26.42 26.38
N GLU A 33 0.49 -26.98 27.21
CA GLU A 33 -0.46 -28.01 26.79
C GLU A 33 -1.47 -27.46 25.79
N ILE A 34 -2.09 -26.30 26.08
CA ILE A 34 -3.05 -25.65 25.17
C ILE A 34 -2.37 -25.29 23.85
N GLN A 35 -1.13 -24.79 23.88
CA GLN A 35 -0.35 -24.52 22.68
C GLN A 35 -0.11 -25.79 21.86
N ALA A 36 0.18 -26.92 22.51
CA ALA A 36 0.33 -28.20 21.83
C ALA A 36 -0.99 -28.67 21.17
N TRP A 37 -2.13 -28.51 21.84
CA TRP A 37 -3.45 -28.78 21.27
C TRP A 37 -3.77 -27.86 20.09
N MET A 38 -3.50 -26.56 20.21
CA MET A 38 -3.67 -25.59 19.13
C MET A 38 -2.80 -25.96 17.91
N ALA A 39 -1.54 -26.32 18.14
CA ALA A 39 -0.65 -26.78 17.07
C ALA A 39 -1.14 -28.06 16.40
N ALA A 40 -1.65 -29.03 17.17
CA ALA A 40 -2.24 -30.26 16.63
C ALA A 40 -3.51 -29.97 15.81
N CYS A 41 -4.38 -29.09 16.30
CA CYS A 41 -5.56 -28.63 15.59
C CYS A 41 -5.21 -27.91 14.28
N HIS A 42 -4.27 -26.96 14.32
CA HIS A 42 -3.79 -26.26 13.13
C HIS A 42 -3.19 -27.24 12.12
N LYS A 43 -2.33 -28.17 12.57
CA LYS A 43 -1.79 -29.23 11.70
C LYS A 43 -2.91 -30.01 11.01
N ARG A 44 -3.92 -30.47 11.76
CA ARG A 44 -5.06 -31.21 11.19
C ARG A 44 -5.83 -30.38 10.15
N ILE A 45 -6.09 -29.11 10.43
CA ILE A 45 -6.78 -28.21 9.50
C ILE A 45 -5.95 -28.01 8.23
N HIS A 46 -4.66 -27.72 8.37
CA HIS A 46 -3.76 -27.54 7.24
C HIS A 46 -3.61 -28.82 6.41
N SER A 47 -3.50 -29.99 7.04
CA SER A 47 -3.46 -31.28 6.35
C SER A 47 -4.75 -31.54 5.57
N ARG A 48 -5.92 -31.21 6.14
CA ARG A 48 -7.21 -31.33 5.44
C ARG A 48 -7.28 -30.39 4.24
N LEU A 49 -6.92 -29.12 4.42
CA LEU A 49 -6.91 -28.13 3.33
C LEU A 49 -5.93 -28.52 2.23
N ALA A 50 -4.77 -29.05 2.57
CA ALA A 50 -3.80 -29.57 1.60
C ALA A 50 -4.37 -30.74 0.80
N HIS A 51 -5.06 -31.68 1.47
CA HIS A 51 -5.68 -32.81 0.80
C HIS A 51 -6.86 -32.40 -0.10
N GLU A 52 -7.66 -31.41 0.33
CA GLU A 52 -8.74 -30.83 -0.49
C GLU A 52 -8.18 -30.10 -1.71
N ARG A 53 -7.09 -29.33 -1.55
CA ARG A 53 -6.36 -28.72 -2.67
C ARG A 53 -5.82 -29.76 -3.63
N GLU A 54 -5.16 -30.81 -3.15
CA GLU A 54 -4.63 -31.88 -4.01
C GLU A 54 -5.74 -32.58 -4.79
N LYS A 55 -6.89 -32.84 -4.15
CA LYS A 55 -8.08 -33.37 -4.84
C LYS A 55 -8.63 -32.40 -5.89
N ALA A 56 -8.60 -31.09 -5.63
CA ALA A 56 -9.02 -30.08 -6.60
C ALA A 56 -8.04 -30.00 -7.80
N TRP A 57 -6.73 -29.99 -7.52
CA TRP A 57 -5.67 -30.05 -8.53
C TRP A 57 -5.81 -31.27 -9.45
N ARG A 58 -6.04 -32.46 -8.88
CA ARG A 58 -6.27 -33.70 -9.65
C ARG A 58 -7.48 -33.61 -10.58
N LYS A 59 -8.49 -32.82 -10.22
CA LYS A 59 -9.73 -32.65 -11.01
C LYS A 59 -9.57 -31.62 -12.14
N ASN A 60 -8.83 -30.53 -11.93
CA ASN A 60 -8.61 -29.49 -12.95
C ASN A 60 -7.21 -28.85 -12.82
N PRO A 61 -6.17 -29.50 -13.39
CA PRO A 61 -4.80 -29.00 -13.30
C PRO A 61 -4.55 -27.68 -14.06
N LEU A 62 -5.25 -27.49 -15.19
CA LEU A 62 -5.08 -26.30 -16.04
C LEU A 62 -5.57 -25.01 -15.36
N GLN A 63 -6.67 -25.07 -14.63
CA GLN A 63 -7.29 -23.89 -14.02
C GLN A 63 -6.42 -23.27 -12.91
N ASP A 64 -5.68 -24.08 -12.16
CA ASP A 64 -4.80 -23.59 -11.09
C ASP A 64 -3.46 -23.08 -11.65
N LEU A 65 -2.98 -23.65 -12.76
CA LEU A 65 -1.82 -23.09 -13.47
C LEU A 65 -2.13 -21.69 -14.03
N ASP A 66 -3.28 -21.51 -14.69
CA ASP A 66 -3.71 -20.21 -15.19
C ASP A 66 -3.89 -19.21 -14.03
N SER A 67 -4.50 -19.64 -12.92
CA SER A 67 -4.67 -18.80 -11.73
C SER A 67 -3.34 -18.35 -11.14
N LYS A 68 -2.34 -19.24 -11.11
CA LYS A 68 -0.99 -18.94 -10.62
C LYS A 68 -0.25 -17.97 -11.55
N LEU A 69 -0.35 -18.15 -12.87
CA LEU A 69 0.23 -17.23 -13.85
C LEU A 69 -0.39 -15.83 -13.76
N HIS A 70 -1.70 -15.73 -13.57
CA HIS A 70 -2.38 -14.46 -13.32
C HIS A 70 -1.91 -13.82 -12.01
N GLN A 71 -1.76 -14.62 -10.95
CA GLN A 71 -1.26 -14.16 -9.67
C GLN A 71 0.19 -13.63 -9.77
N ASP A 72 1.07 -14.35 -10.46
CA ASP A 72 2.47 -13.95 -10.66
C ASP A 72 2.57 -12.68 -11.51
N THR A 73 1.72 -12.56 -12.53
CA THR A 73 1.60 -11.33 -13.35
C THR A 73 1.15 -10.15 -12.50
N LEU A 74 0.12 -10.33 -11.67
CA LEU A 74 -0.37 -9.29 -10.77
C LEU A 74 0.70 -8.89 -9.74
N ILE A 75 1.40 -9.85 -9.15
CA ILE A 75 2.52 -9.59 -8.23
C ILE A 75 3.62 -8.78 -8.95
N GLY A 76 3.95 -9.14 -10.19
CA GLY A 76 4.91 -8.40 -11.00
C GLY A 76 4.49 -6.95 -11.25
N GLN A 77 3.23 -6.74 -11.62
CA GLN A 77 2.65 -5.41 -11.82
C GLN A 77 2.67 -4.57 -10.54
N LEU A 78 2.27 -5.17 -9.41
CA LEU A 78 2.27 -4.49 -8.10
C LEU A 78 3.69 -4.11 -7.66
N LYS A 79 4.67 -5.01 -7.82
CA LYS A 79 6.08 -4.72 -7.53
C LYS A 79 6.62 -3.59 -8.40
N ALA A 80 6.29 -3.60 -9.69
CA ALA A 80 6.70 -2.54 -10.60
C ALA A 80 6.06 -1.18 -10.23
N ALA A 81 4.77 -1.18 -9.87
CA ALA A 81 4.09 0.02 -9.40
C ALA A 81 4.70 0.55 -8.10
N GLU A 82 5.03 -0.33 -7.15
CA GLU A 82 5.69 0.04 -5.90
C GLU A 82 7.07 0.64 -6.15
N ALA A 83 7.90 0.01 -6.98
CA ALA A 83 9.24 0.52 -7.31
C ALA A 83 9.17 1.91 -7.95
N ARG A 84 8.24 2.11 -8.91
CA ARG A 84 8.01 3.42 -9.52
C ARG A 84 7.55 4.45 -8.49
N ASN A 85 6.66 4.06 -7.57
CA ASN A 85 6.21 4.95 -6.51
C ASN A 85 7.35 5.33 -5.56
N ARG A 86 8.22 4.39 -5.18
CA ARG A 86 9.43 4.67 -4.37
C ARG A 86 10.35 5.67 -5.06
N ILE A 87 10.63 5.47 -6.35
CA ILE A 87 11.44 6.41 -7.15
C ILE A 87 10.79 7.79 -7.16
N ARG A 88 9.48 7.86 -7.45
CA ARG A 88 8.72 9.11 -7.46
C ARG A 88 8.80 9.84 -6.12
N GLN A 89 8.58 9.13 -5.01
CA GLN A 89 8.67 9.69 -3.67
C GLN A 89 10.07 10.22 -3.37
N MET A 90 11.11 9.46 -3.71
CA MET A 90 12.50 9.87 -3.55
C MET A 90 12.81 11.13 -4.38
N THR A 91 12.43 11.16 -5.67
CA THR A 91 12.63 12.32 -6.52
C THR A 91 11.91 13.56 -5.99
N LEU A 92 10.65 13.40 -5.55
CA LEU A 92 9.88 14.49 -4.94
C LEU A 92 10.54 14.98 -3.64
N HIS A 93 11.03 14.05 -2.81
CA HIS A 93 11.73 14.39 -1.58
C HIS A 93 13.04 15.15 -1.84
N CYS A 94 13.88 14.66 -2.76
CA CYS A 94 15.11 15.34 -3.17
C CYS A 94 14.81 16.73 -3.75
N HIS A 95 13.75 16.86 -4.55
CA HIS A 95 13.31 18.15 -5.08
C HIS A 95 12.90 19.11 -3.95
N ASN A 96 12.08 18.65 -3.01
CA ASN A 96 11.63 19.44 -1.87
C ASN A 96 12.79 19.89 -0.99
N LEU A 97 13.74 18.99 -0.68
CA LEU A 97 14.94 19.33 0.08
C LEU A 97 15.77 20.40 -0.63
N LYS A 98 16.00 20.25 -1.94
CA LYS A 98 16.71 21.24 -2.75
C LYS A 98 16.01 22.61 -2.71
N MET A 99 14.68 22.64 -2.80
CA MET A 99 13.93 23.89 -2.70
C MET A 99 14.07 24.54 -1.31
N GLN A 100 13.96 23.74 -0.25
CA GLN A 100 14.13 24.22 1.13
C GLN A 100 15.54 24.79 1.36
N GLU A 101 16.57 24.14 0.84
CA GLU A 101 17.96 24.60 0.93
C GLU A 101 18.17 25.92 0.20
N ILE A 102 17.68 26.05 -1.05
CA ILE A 102 17.77 27.30 -1.80
C ILE A 102 17.01 28.43 -1.09
N ASN A 103 15.82 28.15 -0.54
CA ASN A 103 15.05 29.13 0.23
C ASN A 103 15.80 29.60 1.48
N LEU A 104 16.48 28.70 2.17
CA LEU A 104 17.34 29.04 3.30
C LEU A 104 18.51 29.92 2.86
N MET A 105 19.17 29.58 1.73
CA MET A 105 20.25 30.38 1.16
C MET A 105 19.78 31.78 0.77
N ILE A 106 18.58 31.91 0.18
CA ILE A 106 17.96 33.20 -0.16
C ILE A 106 17.76 34.03 1.11
N SER A 107 17.22 33.41 2.16
CA SER A 107 16.93 34.09 3.44
C SER A 107 18.18 34.57 4.17
N SER A 108 19.33 33.96 3.93
CA SER A 108 20.62 34.34 4.52
C SER A 108 21.44 35.32 3.66
N GLN A 109 20.95 35.74 2.49
CA GLN A 109 21.66 36.69 1.65
C GLN A 109 21.63 38.11 2.23
N ALA A 110 22.77 38.78 2.22
CA ALA A 110 22.88 40.18 2.59
C ALA A 110 22.43 41.15 1.48
N SER A 111 22.42 40.70 0.22
CA SER A 111 22.05 41.51 -0.95
C SER A 111 20.79 40.97 -1.62
N VAL A 112 19.88 41.89 -1.95
CA VAL A 112 18.66 41.57 -2.71
C VAL A 112 19.02 41.00 -4.09
N GLN A 113 20.09 41.48 -4.73
CA GLN A 113 20.51 40.98 -6.04
C GLN A 113 21.00 39.53 -5.98
N SER A 114 21.71 39.13 -4.91
CA SER A 114 22.15 37.74 -4.76
C SER A 114 20.97 36.81 -4.43
N ALA A 115 20.04 37.27 -3.59
CA ALA A 115 18.78 36.57 -3.31
C ALA A 115 17.97 36.30 -4.60
N VAL A 116 17.78 37.32 -5.45
CA VAL A 116 17.05 37.19 -6.72
C VAL A 116 17.76 36.23 -7.68
N ARG A 117 19.10 36.23 -7.73
CA ARG A 117 19.85 35.25 -8.55
C ARG A 117 19.64 33.81 -8.08
N LEU A 118 19.54 33.58 -6.77
CA LEU A 118 19.24 32.26 -6.21
C LEU A 118 17.79 31.86 -6.46
N GLU A 119 16.85 32.81 -6.44
CA GLU A 119 15.44 32.55 -6.77
C GLU A 119 15.29 32.01 -8.21
N LEU A 120 16.12 32.47 -9.16
CA LEU A 120 16.13 31.93 -10.53
C LEU A 120 16.52 30.44 -10.61
N LEU A 121 17.22 29.89 -9.60
CA LEU A 121 17.57 28.47 -9.54
C LEU A 121 16.41 27.59 -9.09
N LEU A 122 15.41 28.17 -8.43
CA LEU A 122 14.13 27.50 -8.21
C LEU A 122 13.46 27.43 -9.59
N ALA A 123 13.47 26.24 -10.19
CA ALA A 123 12.72 26.02 -11.41
C ALA A 123 11.26 26.39 -11.13
N LYS A 124 10.80 27.52 -11.67
CA LYS A 124 9.36 27.82 -11.73
C LYS A 124 8.73 26.64 -12.44
N GLU A 125 7.98 25.85 -11.70
CA GLU A 125 7.29 24.69 -12.21
C GLU A 125 6.51 25.17 -13.44
N LYS A 126 6.93 24.72 -14.63
CA LYS A 126 6.23 25.07 -15.85
C LYS A 126 4.84 24.49 -15.66
N GLN A 127 3.87 25.37 -15.39
CA GLN A 127 2.45 25.03 -15.48
C GLN A 127 2.32 24.21 -16.76
N ARG A 128 1.85 22.98 -16.64
CA ARG A 128 1.62 22.13 -17.81
C ARG A 128 0.41 22.71 -18.52
N ILE A 129 0.61 23.79 -19.28
CA ILE A 129 -0.45 24.50 -20.03
C ILE A 129 -1.07 23.54 -21.08
N ASN A 130 -0.36 22.46 -21.43
CA ASN A 130 -0.76 21.50 -22.46
C ASN A 130 -1.21 20.14 -21.88
N ALA A 131 -1.62 20.07 -20.61
CA ALA A 131 -2.25 18.85 -20.11
C ALA A 131 -3.65 18.75 -20.74
N ASP A 132 -3.91 17.69 -21.50
CA ASP A 132 -5.23 17.39 -22.03
C ASP A 132 -6.24 17.32 -20.87
N SER A 133 -7.23 18.21 -20.90
CA SER A 133 -8.20 18.39 -19.82
C SER A 133 -9.40 17.44 -19.93
N LEU A 134 -9.47 16.64 -21.00
CA LEU A 134 -10.59 15.73 -21.22
C LEU A 134 -10.32 14.38 -20.53
N ASP A 135 -11.26 13.97 -19.69
CA ASP A 135 -11.33 12.60 -19.20
C ASP A 135 -11.68 11.62 -20.34
N GLN A 136 -11.39 10.32 -20.17
CA GLN A 136 -11.58 9.32 -21.23
C GLN A 136 -13.01 9.30 -21.79
N LEU A 137 -14.02 9.48 -20.93
CA LEU A 137 -15.42 9.52 -21.36
C LEU A 137 -15.74 10.80 -22.14
N GLN A 138 -15.16 11.93 -21.72
CA GLN A 138 -15.29 13.20 -22.42
C GLN A 138 -14.61 13.16 -23.79
N ARG A 139 -13.43 12.53 -23.87
CA ARG A 139 -12.70 12.35 -25.13
C ARG A 139 -13.49 11.49 -26.12
N ARG A 140 -14.00 10.34 -25.68
CA ARG A 140 -14.88 9.50 -26.51
C ARG A 140 -16.12 10.26 -26.98
N ARG A 141 -16.73 11.04 -26.11
CA ARG A 141 -17.91 11.84 -26.48
C ARG A 141 -17.56 12.91 -27.53
N VAL A 142 -16.41 13.55 -27.41
CA VAL A 142 -15.92 14.52 -28.41
C VAL A 142 -15.63 13.82 -29.73
N GLU A 143 -15.00 12.65 -29.71
CA GLU A 143 -14.74 11.83 -30.91
C GLU A 143 -16.06 11.42 -31.59
N GLU A 144 -17.05 10.93 -30.84
CA GLU A 144 -18.38 10.59 -31.36
C GLU A 144 -19.09 11.80 -32.02
N ILE A 145 -18.93 12.99 -31.45
CA ILE A 145 -19.51 14.22 -32.00
C ILE A 145 -18.76 14.65 -33.28
N LEU A 146 -17.44 14.49 -33.32
CA LEU A 146 -16.62 14.80 -34.50
C LEU A 146 -16.89 13.84 -35.66
N GLU A 147 -17.18 12.57 -35.35
CA GLU A 147 -17.52 11.53 -36.35
C GLU A 147 -18.98 11.62 -36.82
N ASP A 148 -19.83 12.40 -36.16
CA ASP A 148 -21.24 12.58 -36.51
C ASP A 148 -21.43 13.62 -37.64
N GLU A 149 -21.08 13.22 -38.87
CA GLU A 149 -21.21 14.05 -40.08
C GLU A 149 -22.64 14.59 -40.31
N LYS A 150 -23.66 13.90 -39.79
CA LYS A 150 -25.08 14.23 -39.99
C LYS A 150 -25.66 15.06 -38.83
N GLY A 151 -24.88 15.31 -37.78
CA GLY A 151 -25.28 16.10 -36.60
C GLY A 151 -26.46 15.52 -35.83
N LEU A 152 -26.69 14.21 -35.89
CA LEU A 152 -27.81 13.51 -35.25
C LEU A 152 -27.74 13.55 -33.71
N THR A 153 -26.54 13.62 -33.15
CA THR A 153 -26.29 13.66 -31.71
C THR A 153 -26.44 15.05 -31.12
N ILE A 154 -26.39 16.10 -31.96
CA ILE A 154 -26.36 17.51 -31.54
C ILE A 154 -27.69 18.21 -31.86
N ASN A 155 -28.31 17.90 -33.00
CA ASN A 155 -29.58 18.50 -33.41
C ASN A 155 -30.76 17.82 -32.71
N ARG A 156 -31.24 18.43 -31.62
CA ARG A 156 -32.49 18.05 -30.96
C ARG A 156 -33.59 18.98 -31.45
N ARG A 157 -34.39 18.50 -32.41
CA ARG A 157 -35.66 19.12 -32.80
C ARG A 157 -36.73 18.81 -31.77
#